data_AF-A0A2N3FIB3-F1
#
_entry.id   AF-A0A2N3FIB3-F1
#
_cell.length_a   1.000
_cell.length_b   1.000
_cell.length_c   1.000
_cell.angle_alpha   90.00
_cell.angle_beta   90.00
_cell.angle_gamma   90.00
#
_symmetry.space_group_name_H-M   'P 1'
#
loop_
_entity.id
_entity.type
_entity.pdbx_description
1 polymer ?
#
loop_
_entity_poly.entity_id
_entity_poly.type
_entity_poly.pdbx_seq_one_letter_code
_entity_poly.pdbx_strand_id
1 'polypeptide(L)'
;MGDSTMTAADSGVQIQHGDHIDTIESVDLVFRAQRKLSFTYGAVFFAVTLAIPALSVWWKSWYAVQIWGGFTANYLFVSLLYYVFLWGMAWTYSKQADKLDERLGEMADVITATAAAKGSETE
;
A
#
# COMPACT_ATOMS: atom_id res chain seq x y z
N MET A 1 -1.64 2.60 -52.30
CA MET A 1 -2.71 3.61 -52.31
C MET A 1 -4.04 2.87 -52.23
N GLY A 2 -4.83 3.14 -51.20
CA GLY A 2 -6.10 2.47 -50.89
C GLY A 2 -5.98 1.61 -49.63
N ASP A 3 -6.79 1.77 -48.59
CA ASP A 3 -7.69 2.84 -48.16
C ASP A 3 -7.82 2.62 -46.64
N SER A 4 -7.48 3.62 -45.83
CA SER A 4 -7.50 3.48 -44.37
C SER A 4 -8.92 3.69 -43.86
N THR A 5 -9.70 2.62 -43.75
CA THR A 5 -10.97 2.65 -43.03
C THR A 5 -10.69 2.68 -41.52
N MET A 6 -10.58 3.89 -40.98
CA MET A 6 -10.79 4.14 -39.55
C MET A 6 -12.26 3.89 -39.23
N THR A 7 -12.58 2.72 -38.69
CA THR A 7 -13.83 2.50 -37.96
C THR A 7 -13.52 2.61 -36.47
N ALA A 8 -13.59 3.85 -35.98
CA ALA A 8 -13.62 4.14 -34.56
C ALA A 8 -15.00 3.78 -34.01
N ALA A 9 -15.12 2.61 -33.38
CA ALA A 9 -16.15 2.34 -32.37
C ALA A 9 -15.79 1.06 -31.61
N ASP A 10 -15.55 1.23 -30.31
CA ASP A 10 -15.90 0.28 -29.26
C ASP A 10 -15.16 -1.08 -29.23
N SER A 11 -13.85 -1.04 -28.98
CA SER A 11 -13.13 -2.24 -28.57
C SER A 11 -12.16 -1.89 -27.45
N GLY A 12 -12.51 -2.29 -26.23
CA GLY A 12 -11.63 -2.25 -25.07
C GLY A 12 -10.28 -2.86 -25.44
N VAL A 13 -9.24 -2.02 -25.42
CA VAL A 13 -7.91 -2.40 -25.85
C VAL A 13 -7.33 -3.38 -24.83
N GLN A 14 -7.50 -4.67 -25.09
CA GLN A 14 -6.85 -5.76 -24.36
C GLN A 14 -5.44 -5.93 -24.93
N ILE A 15 -4.44 -5.42 -24.23
CA ILE A 15 -3.03 -5.57 -24.65
C ILE A 15 -2.50 -6.85 -24.00
N GLN A 16 -2.39 -7.91 -24.80
CA GLN A 16 -1.79 -9.19 -24.41
C GLN A 16 -0.26 -9.08 -24.44
N HIS A 17 0.41 -9.19 -23.30
CA HIS A 17 1.87 -9.36 -23.19
C HIS A 17 2.16 -10.78 -22.69
N GLY A 18 2.38 -11.73 -23.61
CA GLY A 18 2.65 -13.13 -23.25
C GLY A 18 1.42 -13.91 -22.76
N ASP A 19 1.64 -14.97 -21.97
CA ASP A 19 0.62 -15.92 -21.45
C ASP A 19 -0.25 -15.33 -20.31
N HIS A 20 -0.23 -14.00 -20.13
CA HIS A 20 -1.07 -13.30 -19.17
C HIS A 20 -1.95 -12.28 -19.89
N ILE A 21 -3.27 -12.47 -19.77
CA ILE A 21 -4.27 -11.47 -20.14
C ILE A 21 -4.33 -10.47 -18.97
N ASP A 22 -3.43 -9.49 -18.98
CA ASP A 22 -3.45 -8.37 -18.04
C ASP A 22 -4.63 -7.44 -18.39
N THR A 23 -5.81 -7.79 -17.87
CA THR A 23 -7.00 -6.94 -18.01
C THR A 23 -6.77 -5.66 -17.20
N ILE A 24 -6.85 -4.46 -17.80
CA ILE A 24 -6.67 -3.14 -17.13
C ILE A 24 -7.40 -3.03 -15.77
N GLU A 25 -8.53 -3.72 -15.62
CA GLU A 25 -9.32 -3.77 -14.39
C GLU A 25 -8.62 -4.44 -13.20
N SER A 26 -7.76 -5.45 -13.43
CA SER A 26 -7.01 -6.12 -12.36
C SER A 26 -5.95 -5.18 -11.76
N VAL A 27 -5.31 -4.37 -12.61
CA VAL A 27 -4.28 -3.40 -12.23
C VAL A 27 -4.85 -2.27 -11.36
N ASP A 28 -6.04 -1.76 -11.68
CA ASP A 28 -6.69 -0.71 -10.88
C ASP A 28 -7.10 -1.19 -9.48
N LEU A 29 -7.51 -2.45 -9.36
CA LEU A 29 -7.80 -3.07 -8.06
C LEU A 29 -6.55 -3.20 -7.19
N VAL A 30 -5.44 -3.65 -7.78
CA VAL A 30 -4.12 -3.71 -7.13
C VAL A 30 -3.71 -2.31 -6.64
N PHE A 31 -3.78 -1.29 -7.51
CA PHE A 31 -3.39 0.06 -7.15
C PHE A 31 -4.26 0.68 -6.07
N ARG A 32 -5.57 0.41 -6.07
CA ARG A 32 -6.47 0.90 -5.02
C ARG A 32 -6.16 0.27 -3.67
N ALA A 33 -5.90 -1.04 -3.63
CA ALA A 33 -5.57 -1.75 -2.41
C ALA A 33 -4.21 -1.31 -1.84
N GLN A 34 -3.20 -1.22 -2.70
CA GLN A 34 -1.86 -0.78 -2.33
C GLN A 34 -1.86 0.68 -1.86
N ARG A 35 -2.61 1.58 -2.53
CA ARG A 35 -2.77 2.98 -2.12
C ARG A 35 -3.41 3.09 -0.73
N LYS A 36 -4.43 2.28 -0.44
CA LYS A 36 -5.07 2.25 0.87
C LYS A 36 -4.06 1.85 1.95
N LEU A 37 -3.25 0.82 1.69
CA LEU A 37 -2.22 0.34 2.61
C LEU A 37 -1.18 1.43 2.90
N SER A 38 -0.60 2.02 1.85
CA SER A 38 0.41 3.07 1.96
C SER A 38 -0.14 4.33 2.64
N PHE A 39 -1.39 4.72 2.36
CA PHE A 39 -2.02 5.88 3.00
C PHE A 39 -2.26 5.66 4.50
N THR A 40 -2.75 4.47 4.90
CA THR A 40 -2.95 4.17 6.32
C THR A 40 -1.63 4.20 7.09
N TYR A 41 -0.59 3.56 6.57
CA TYR A 41 0.73 3.57 7.21
C TYR A 41 1.35 4.97 7.25
N GLY A 42 1.21 5.74 6.16
CA GLY A 42 1.64 7.14 6.11
C GLY A 42 0.91 8.02 7.12
N ALA A 43 -0.40 7.84 7.28
CA ALA A 43 -1.20 8.59 8.25
C ALA A 43 -0.81 8.26 9.70
N VAL A 44 -0.56 6.99 10.02
CA VAL A 44 -0.09 6.56 11.35
C VAL A 44 1.29 7.15 11.64
N PHE A 45 2.23 7.04 10.70
CA PHE A 45 3.55 7.66 10.83
C PHE A 45 3.43 9.16 11.10
N PHE A 46 2.68 9.87 10.26
CA PHE A 46 2.49 11.32 10.38
C PHE A 46 1.86 11.70 11.72
N ALA A 47 0.82 10.99 12.16
CA ALA A 47 0.16 11.25 13.44
C ALA A 47 1.11 11.08 14.63
N VAL A 48 1.90 10.00 14.66
CA VAL A 48 2.86 9.75 15.74
C VAL A 48 4.00 10.78 15.72
N THR A 49 4.53 11.11 14.54
CA THR A 49 5.57 12.12 14.40
C THR A 49 5.08 13.49 14.85
N LEU A 50 3.83 13.85 14.55
CA LEU A 50 3.24 15.12 14.94
C LEU A 50 2.83 15.15 16.43
N ALA A 51 2.57 13.99 17.03
CA ALA A 51 2.31 13.87 18.46
C ALA A 51 3.52 14.28 19.30
N ILE A 52 4.76 14.05 18.83
CA ILE A 52 5.98 14.41 19.56
C ILE A 52 6.07 15.93 19.84
N PRO A 53 6.04 16.83 18.82
CA PRO A 53 6.06 18.26 19.07
C PRO A 53 4.79 18.73 19.78
N ALA A 54 3.62 18.15 19.49
CA ALA A 54 2.38 18.47 20.20
C ALA A 54 2.51 18.23 21.72
N LEU A 55 2.94 17.04 22.12
CA LEU A 55 3.16 16.69 23.53
C LEU A 55 4.23 17.59 24.16
N SER A 56 5.26 17.99 23.39
CA SER A 56 6.31 18.89 23.86
C SER A 56 5.83 20.31 24.12
N VAL A 57 4.80 20.78 23.41
CA VAL A 57 4.20 22.10 23.66
C VAL A 57 3.28 22.09 24.87
N TRP A 58 2.40 21.09 24.97
CA TRP A 58 1.30 21.11 25.96
C TRP A 58 1.62 20.38 27.27
N TRP A 59 2.58 19.46 27.29
CA TRP A 59 2.84 18.62 28.46
C TRP A 59 4.24 18.84 29.03
N LYS A 60 4.37 19.73 30.02
CA LYS A 60 5.67 20.00 30.66
C LYS A 60 6.33 18.75 31.24
N SER A 61 5.57 17.85 31.87
CA SER A 61 6.11 16.60 32.41
C SER A 61 6.68 15.65 31.35
N TRP A 62 6.26 15.77 30.09
CA TRP A 62 6.80 14.98 28.97
C TRP A 62 8.26 15.32 28.69
N TYR A 63 8.60 16.62 28.64
CA TYR A 63 9.92 17.08 28.21
C TYR A 63 10.81 17.63 29.33
N ALA A 64 10.24 18.09 30.45
CA ALA A 64 10.97 18.84 31.48
C ALA A 64 11.28 18.05 32.76
N VAL A 65 10.55 16.97 33.03
CA VAL A 65 10.76 16.16 34.25
C VAL A 65 11.87 15.15 34.01
N GLN A 66 12.93 15.27 34.80
CA GLN A 66 14.04 14.33 34.80
C GLN A 66 13.67 13.13 35.68
N ILE A 67 13.73 11.94 35.09
CA ILE A 67 13.40 10.67 35.74
C ILE A 67 14.66 10.07 36.36
N TRP A 68 15.77 10.04 35.62
CA TRP A 68 17.03 9.46 36.09
C TRP A 68 18.23 10.00 35.29
N GLY A 69 19.26 10.53 35.96
CA GLY A 69 20.49 10.98 35.30
C GLY A 69 20.30 12.04 34.20
N GLY A 70 19.23 12.85 34.24
CA GLY A 70 18.87 13.82 33.21
C GLY A 70 17.97 13.28 32.08
N PHE A 71 17.62 11.99 32.09
CA PHE A 71 16.66 11.41 31.14
C PHE A 71 15.26 11.93 31.41
N THR A 72 14.58 12.41 30.36
CA THR A 72 13.16 12.76 30.37
C THR A 72 12.36 11.72 29.59
N ALA A 73 11.03 11.68 29.78
CA ALA A 73 10.17 10.77 29.02
C ALA A 73 10.30 11.01 27.49
N ASN A 74 10.35 12.29 27.09
CA ASN A 74 10.62 12.70 25.72
C ASN A 74 11.95 12.15 25.21
N TYR A 75 13.02 12.23 26.03
CA TYR A 75 14.32 11.70 25.64
C TYR A 75 14.24 10.19 25.35
N LEU A 76 13.69 9.39 26.27
CA LEU A 76 13.55 7.94 26.08
C LEU A 76 12.73 7.61 24.84
N PHE A 77 11.65 8.37 24.61
CA PHE A 77 10.80 8.13 23.46
C PHE A 77 11.52 8.42 22.15
N VAL A 78 12.12 9.61 22.00
CA VAL A 78 12.76 10.03 20.74
C VAL A 78 14.05 9.24 20.47
N SER A 79 14.83 8.96 21.50
CA SER A 79 16.13 8.28 21.35
C SER A 79 16.03 6.76 21.15
N LEU A 80 14.97 6.12 21.63
CA LEU A 80 14.84 4.66 21.59
C LEU A 80 13.48 4.20 21.06
N LEU A 81 12.39 4.56 21.74
CA LEU A 81 11.06 4.01 21.41
C LEU A 81 10.61 4.40 20.01
N TYR A 82 11.00 5.57 19.52
CA TYR A 82 10.69 6.04 18.17
C TYR A 82 11.37 5.17 17.11
N TYR A 83 12.62 4.76 17.32
CA TYR A 83 13.29 3.81 16.43
C TYR A 83 12.65 2.43 16.47
N VAL A 84 12.27 1.94 17.65
CA VAL A 84 11.52 0.68 17.79
C VAL A 84 10.18 0.76 17.07
N PHE A 85 9.49 1.90 17.16
CA PHE A 85 8.25 2.17 16.43
C PHE A 85 8.47 2.16 14.92
N LEU A 86 9.49 2.86 14.41
CA LEU A 86 9.81 2.88 12.98
C LEU A 86 10.15 1.48 12.47
N TRP A 87 10.92 0.72 13.24
CA TRP A 87 11.24 -0.66 12.92
C TRP A 87 9.98 -1.55 12.89
N GLY A 88 9.11 -1.45 13.90
CA GLY A 88 7.85 -2.20 13.94
C GLY A 88 6.91 -1.81 12.80
N MET A 89 6.85 -0.53 12.44
CA MET A 89 6.11 -0.04 11.28
C MET A 89 6.64 -0.62 9.98
N ALA A 90 7.96 -0.57 9.76
CA ALA A 90 8.59 -1.14 8.56
C ALA A 90 8.35 -2.66 8.46
N TRP A 91 8.51 -3.37 9.57
CA TRP A 91 8.28 -4.82 9.63
C TRP A 91 6.82 -5.19 9.35
N THR A 92 5.86 -4.51 9.98
CA THR A 92 4.44 -4.78 9.75
C THR A 92 4.00 -4.37 8.35
N TYR A 93 4.53 -3.27 7.82
CA TYR A 93 4.29 -2.85 6.44
C TYR A 93 4.77 -3.91 5.45
N SER A 94 6.00 -4.42 5.61
CA SER A 94 6.52 -5.50 4.76
C SER A 94 5.60 -6.71 4.77
N LYS A 95 5.22 -7.19 5.96
CA LYS A 95 4.32 -8.35 6.06
C LYS A 95 2.94 -8.11 5.45
N GLN A 96 2.41 -6.91 5.56
CA GLN A 96 1.12 -6.58 4.97
C GLN A 96 1.21 -6.41 3.46
N ALA A 97 2.33 -5.90 2.94
CA ALA A 97 2.61 -5.84 1.51
C ALA A 97 2.72 -7.26 0.93
N ASP A 98 3.51 -8.14 1.54
CA ASP A 98 3.66 -9.53 1.09
C ASP A 98 2.31 -10.27 1.03
N LYS A 99 1.49 -10.11 2.07
CA LYS A 99 0.14 -10.71 2.12
C LYS A 99 -0.82 -10.11 1.10
N LEU A 100 -0.65 -8.83 0.77
CA LEU A 100 -1.47 -8.16 -0.24
C LEU A 100 -1.07 -8.68 -1.64
N ASP A 101 0.22 -8.78 -1.92
CA ASP A 101 0.75 -9.29 -3.17
C ASP A 101 0.32 -10.74 -3.41
N GLU A 102 0.40 -11.61 -2.39
CA GLU A 102 -0.06 -13.01 -2.47
C GLU A 102 -1.56 -13.11 -2.81
N ARG A 103 -2.41 -12.31 -2.14
CA ARG A 103 -3.85 -12.27 -2.42
C ARG A 103 -4.18 -11.75 -3.81
N LEU A 104 -3.41 -10.79 -4.30
CA LEU A 104 -3.60 -10.23 -5.63
C LEU A 104 -3.20 -11.24 -6.71
N GLY A 105 -2.15 -12.03 -6.46
CA GLY A 105 -1.77 -13.16 -7.31
C GLY A 105 -2.88 -14.21 -7.42
N GLU A 106 -3.42 -14.67 -6.28
CA GLU A 106 -4.54 -15.62 -6.27
C GLU A 106 -5.78 -15.10 -7.03
N MET A 107 -6.10 -13.80 -6.88
CA MET A 107 -7.23 -13.19 -7.60
C MET A 107 -6.99 -13.11 -9.11
N ALA A 108 -5.77 -12.80 -9.55
CA ALA A 108 -5.43 -12.76 -10.97
C ALA A 108 -5.53 -14.15 -11.63
N ASP A 109 -5.09 -15.20 -10.92
CA ASP A 109 -5.20 -16.58 -11.39
C ASP A 109 -6.67 -17.01 -11.55
N VAL A 110 -7.53 -16.66 -10.58
CA VAL A 110 -8.98 -16.97 -10.63
C VAL A 110 -9.68 -16.24 -11.79
N ILE A 111 -9.32 -14.97 -12.04
CA ILE A 111 -9.89 -14.20 -13.16
C ILE A 111 -9.46 -14.85 -14.49
N THR A 112 -8.19 -15.23 -14.63
CA THR A 112 -7.67 -15.90 -15.82
C THR A 112 -8.37 -17.25 -16.06
N ALA A 113 -8.53 -18.07 -15.01
CA ALA A 113 -9.24 -19.35 -15.11
C ALA A 113 -10.72 -19.17 -15.49
N THR A 114 -11.39 -18.15 -14.94
CA THR A 114 -12.79 -17.84 -15.25
C THR A 114 -12.95 -17.33 -16.69
N ALA A 115 -12.02 -16.52 -17.17
CA ALA A 115 -12.00 -16.02 -18.54
C ALA A 115 -11.78 -17.16 -19.55
N ALA A 116 -10.84 -18.07 -19.26
CA ALA A 116 -10.58 -19.26 -20.08
C ALA A 116 -11.81 -20.20 -20.14
N ALA A 117 -12.48 -20.43 -19.02
CA ALA A 117 -13.69 -21.24 -18.96
C ALA A 117 -14.84 -20.62 -19.79
N LYS A 118 -15.07 -19.31 -19.66
CA LYS A 118 -16.10 -18.60 -20.46
C LYS A 118 -15.81 -18.60 -21.96
N GLY A 119 -14.54 -18.51 -22.36
CA GLY A 119 -14.16 -18.60 -23.78
C GLY A 119 -14.46 -19.98 -24.38
N SER A 120 -14.28 -21.05 -23.59
CA SER A 120 -14.56 -22.43 -24.03
C SER A 120 -16.03 -22.81 -24.13
N GLU A 121 -16.94 -22.05 -23.50
CA GLU A 121 -18.39 -22.27 -23.60
C GLU A 121 -19.02 -21.56 -24.82
N THR A 122 -18.26 -20.68 -25.48
CA THR A 122 -18.72 -19.90 -26.64
C THR A 122 -18.24 -20.43 -28.00
N GLU A 123 -17.49 -21.53 -28.03
CA GLU A 123 -17.14 -22.30 -29.25
C GLU A 123 -18.00 -23.55 -29.44
#